data_AF-M0AG82-F1
#
_entry.id   AF-M0AG82-F1
#
_cell.length_a   1.000
_cell.length_b   1.000
_cell.length_c   1.000
_cell.angle_alpha   90.00
_cell.angle_beta   90.00
_cell.angle_gamma   90.00
#
_symmetry.space_group_name_H-M   'P 1'
#
loop_
_entity.id
_entity.type
_entity.pdbx_description
1 polymer ?
#
loop_
_entity_poly.entity_id
_entity_poly.type
_entity_poly.pdbx_seq_one_letter_code
_entity_poly.pdbx_strand_id
1 'polypeptide(L)'
;MWAPEAGGNLWRTTGDIKPLWSAKENLWGNGIIDIIDQNEPLAEYAGPGHWNDPDMLVVGVDLPEYPNLTEAEDRTHFGMWAMMAAPLIAGNDIRNMSEETRNILTNDELIEINQDPAGNQAIRIQRTTGQDGLSRSVWAKKLANGDRAVGLLNRSDRRTTITTSAQEVGLDEASCYAARNLWNGTNWQTAGLIGATVPPHGLAVFRVSGGNSDNNKPLAILSLSADEETVAPGESLSQTVRFTNYSSIAVNNVRIVFNLPDEWKSESTSTTFNDIAAGPAVLGASDSQNDAKTEWMVRPPRDAMPQEYELGVTAEYADRMSIEESFTVNIEYQS
;
A
#
# COMPACT_ATOMS: atom_id res chain seq x y z
N MET A 1 -7.81 21.68 23.56
CA MET A 1 -6.35 21.77 23.33
C MET A 1 -5.88 23.17 23.74
N TRP A 2 -4.78 23.33 24.49
CA TRP A 2 -4.35 24.64 25.04
C TRP A 2 -3.33 25.39 24.16
N ALA A 3 -2.56 24.68 23.33
CA ALA A 3 -1.45 25.27 22.58
C ALA A 3 -1.88 26.39 21.60
N PRO A 4 -3.00 26.27 20.84
CA PRO A 4 -3.49 27.38 20.02
C PRO A 4 -3.86 28.62 20.84
N GLU A 5 -4.46 28.44 22.03
CA GLU A 5 -4.85 29.54 22.92
C GLU A 5 -3.63 30.30 23.48
N ALA A 6 -2.49 29.61 23.60
CA ALA A 6 -1.21 30.20 23.97
C ALA A 6 -0.44 30.82 22.78
N GLY A 7 -1.00 30.80 21.57
CA GLY A 7 -0.39 31.33 20.34
C GLY A 7 0.53 30.36 19.60
N GLY A 8 0.50 29.07 19.92
CA GLY A 8 1.25 28.04 19.20
C GLY A 8 0.59 27.66 17.87
N ASN A 9 1.39 27.61 16.80
CA ASN A 9 0.93 27.16 15.48
C ASN A 9 1.17 25.67 15.20
N LEU A 10 1.95 25.01 16.05
CA LEU A 10 2.16 23.57 16.06
C LEU A 10 2.59 23.14 17.46
N TRP A 11 2.40 21.88 17.79
CA TRP A 11 2.86 21.27 19.04
C TRP A 11 3.27 19.82 18.82
N ARG A 12 4.43 19.48 19.38
CA ARG A 12 4.90 18.10 19.42
C ARG A 12 3.87 17.22 20.14
N THR A 13 3.46 16.13 19.51
CA THR A 13 2.46 15.19 20.07
C THR A 13 3.08 13.97 20.75
N THR A 14 4.38 13.74 20.55
CA THR A 14 5.13 12.59 21.07
C THR A 14 6.52 12.97 21.55
N GLY A 15 7.24 12.02 22.16
CA GLY A 15 8.70 12.07 22.26
C GLY A 15 9.38 11.94 20.89
N ASP A 16 10.70 12.08 20.85
CA ASP A 16 11.44 12.24 19.59
C ASP A 16 11.37 11.01 18.68
N ILE A 17 11.25 11.24 17.38
CA ILE A 17 11.34 10.20 16.35
C ILE A 17 12.78 9.68 16.22
N LYS A 18 12.91 8.39 15.91
CA LYS A 18 14.14 7.73 15.47
C LYS A 18 13.95 7.16 14.07
N PRO A 19 15.01 7.01 13.24
CA PRO A 19 14.95 6.37 11.94
C PRO A 19 14.76 4.85 12.09
N LEU A 20 13.60 4.46 12.62
CA LEU A 20 13.20 3.10 12.94
C LEU A 20 11.72 2.96 12.58
N TRP A 21 11.34 1.80 12.06
CA TRP A 21 9.93 1.48 11.83
C TRP A 21 9.10 1.51 13.13
N SER A 22 9.59 0.86 14.17
CA SER A 22 9.04 0.86 15.53
C SER A 22 10.19 0.79 16.54
N ALA A 23 10.01 1.44 17.69
CA ALA A 23 10.97 1.43 18.78
C ALA A 23 10.89 0.12 19.57
N LYS A 24 12.06 -0.46 19.86
CA LYS A 24 12.20 -1.54 20.84
C LYS A 24 11.95 -1.04 22.26
N GLU A 25 11.51 -1.94 23.15
CA GLU A 25 11.38 -1.65 24.58
C GLU A 25 12.67 -1.02 25.15
N ASN A 26 12.52 0.08 25.90
CA ASN A 26 13.57 0.87 26.57
C ASN A 26 14.40 1.84 25.71
N LEU A 27 14.05 2.08 24.44
CA LEU A 27 14.59 3.21 23.69
C LEU A 27 13.97 4.53 24.15
N TRP A 28 14.79 5.56 24.35
CA TRP A 28 14.33 6.93 24.60
C TRP A 28 13.99 7.60 23.26
N GLY A 29 12.85 7.22 22.68
CA GLY A 29 12.35 7.71 21.41
C GLY A 29 11.26 6.80 20.83
N ASN A 30 10.73 7.19 19.67
CA ASN A 30 9.64 6.47 18.98
C ASN A 30 10.07 6.12 17.55
N GLY A 31 9.62 4.99 17.05
CA GLY A 31 9.65 4.71 15.61
C GLY A 31 8.45 5.32 14.89
N ILE A 32 8.48 5.23 13.57
CA ILE A 32 7.47 5.79 12.65
C ILE A 32 6.04 5.34 13.04
N ILE A 33 5.84 4.03 13.23
CA ILE A 33 4.51 3.48 13.49
C ILE A 33 3.99 3.81 14.89
N ASP A 34 4.89 3.96 15.87
CA ASP A 34 4.54 4.31 17.24
C ASP A 34 4.01 5.75 17.30
N ILE A 35 4.62 6.66 16.52
CA ILE A 35 4.18 8.05 16.41
C ILE A 35 2.85 8.12 15.67
N ILE A 36 2.68 7.38 14.56
CA ILE A 36 1.40 7.32 13.83
C ILE A 36 0.27 6.91 14.77
N ASP A 37 0.45 5.87 15.59
CA ASP A 37 -0.57 5.42 16.53
C ASP A 37 -0.85 6.43 17.66
N GLN A 38 0.17 7.14 18.15
CA GLN A 38 -0.01 8.20 19.17
C GLN A 38 -0.67 9.46 18.61
N ASN A 39 -0.41 9.80 17.34
CA ASN A 39 -0.93 11.01 16.70
C ASN A 39 -2.34 10.82 16.12
N GLU A 40 -2.73 9.59 15.81
CA GLU A 40 -4.04 9.21 15.26
C GLU A 40 -5.24 9.79 16.03
N PRO A 41 -5.37 9.63 17.35
CA PRO A 41 -6.55 10.10 18.08
C PRO A 41 -6.62 11.63 18.19
N LEU A 42 -5.60 12.36 17.73
CA LEU A 42 -5.50 13.82 17.88
C LEU A 42 -6.02 14.60 16.67
N ALA A 43 -6.56 13.90 15.65
CA ALA A 43 -6.98 14.52 14.39
C ALA A 43 -7.94 15.70 14.55
N GLU A 44 -8.84 15.67 15.55
CA GLU A 44 -9.80 16.75 15.82
C GLU A 44 -9.16 18.06 16.29
N TYR A 45 -7.91 18.02 16.75
CA TYR A 45 -7.18 19.18 17.27
C TYR A 45 -6.30 19.88 16.21
N ALA A 46 -6.12 19.27 15.04
CA ALA A 46 -5.36 19.86 13.93
C ALA A 46 -6.28 20.60 12.95
N GLY A 47 -5.78 21.72 12.43
CA GLY A 47 -6.47 22.50 11.41
C GLY A 47 -5.70 23.75 11.00
N PRO A 48 -6.27 24.57 10.09
CA PRO A 48 -5.60 25.77 9.59
C PRO A 48 -5.03 26.66 10.71
N GLY A 49 -3.71 26.83 10.68
CA GLY A 49 -2.96 27.67 11.62
C GLY A 49 -2.53 26.99 12.92
N HIS A 50 -2.85 25.70 13.13
CA HIS A 50 -2.53 24.98 14.35
C HIS A 50 -2.46 23.45 14.11
N TRP A 51 -1.25 22.88 14.14
CA TRP A 51 -1.01 21.51 13.66
C TRP A 51 -0.46 20.58 14.74
N ASN A 52 -0.91 19.33 14.71
CA ASN A 52 -0.22 18.26 15.43
C ASN A 52 1.15 18.05 14.76
N ASP A 53 2.23 18.09 15.56
CA ASP A 53 3.60 17.87 15.10
C ASP A 53 4.09 16.48 15.57
N PRO A 54 4.02 15.46 14.70
CA PRO A 54 4.61 14.14 14.95
C PRO A 54 6.14 14.10 14.82
N ASP A 55 6.82 15.25 14.94
CA ASP A 55 8.28 15.42 14.82
C ASP A 55 8.78 15.46 13.36
N MET A 56 10.07 15.78 13.22
CA MET A 56 10.76 15.93 11.93
C MET A 56 10.73 14.66 11.07
N LEU A 57 10.93 14.83 9.76
CA LEU A 57 11.10 13.72 8.83
C LEU A 57 12.48 13.07 8.99
N VAL A 58 12.52 11.75 9.10
CA VAL A 58 13.73 10.92 9.11
C VAL A 58 14.03 10.22 7.78
N VAL A 59 13.34 10.63 6.71
CA VAL A 59 13.54 10.09 5.34
C VAL A 59 14.99 10.30 4.89
N GLY A 60 15.68 9.22 4.51
CA GLY A 60 17.08 9.27 4.10
C GLY A 60 18.05 9.75 5.19
N VAL A 61 17.67 9.67 6.47
CA VAL A 61 18.60 9.89 7.59
C VAL A 61 19.49 8.66 7.73
N ASP A 62 20.79 8.86 7.54
CA ASP A 62 21.83 7.84 7.71
C ASP A 62 22.61 8.13 9.00
N LEU A 63 22.36 7.32 10.03
CA LEU A 63 23.00 7.44 11.35
C LEU A 63 23.62 6.09 11.74
N PRO A 64 24.92 6.02 12.07
CA PRO A 64 25.61 4.75 12.35
C PRO A 64 25.00 3.90 13.48
N GLU A 65 24.28 4.52 14.41
CA GLU A 65 23.63 3.84 15.53
C GLU A 65 22.28 3.18 15.18
N TYR A 66 21.71 3.44 14.00
CA TYR A 66 20.42 2.89 13.56
C TYR A 66 20.58 2.12 12.24
N PRO A 67 19.76 1.08 11.99
CA PRO A 67 19.64 0.53 10.65
C PRO A 67 19.04 1.57 9.70
N ASN A 68 19.42 1.52 8.44
CA ASN A 68 18.75 2.31 7.41
C ASN A 68 17.31 1.82 7.23
N LEU A 69 16.39 2.76 7.10
CA LEU A 69 15.03 2.48 6.67
C LEU A 69 15.05 1.93 5.25
N THR A 70 14.12 1.02 4.96
CA THR A 70 13.84 0.62 3.59
C THR A 70 13.13 1.74 2.83
N GLU A 71 13.19 1.74 1.50
CA GLU A 71 12.44 2.69 0.67
C GLU A 71 10.93 2.67 1.02
N ALA A 72 10.37 1.49 1.28
CA ALA A 72 8.97 1.33 1.65
C ALA A 72 8.63 2.06 2.97
N GLU A 73 9.50 1.96 3.97
CA GLU A 73 9.36 2.65 5.25
C GLU A 73 9.51 4.16 5.10
N ASP A 74 10.48 4.63 4.30
CA ASP A 74 10.68 6.05 3.98
C ASP A 74 9.44 6.65 3.27
N ARG A 75 8.89 5.93 2.28
CA ARG A 75 7.65 6.30 1.59
C ARG A 75 6.47 6.32 2.57
N THR A 76 6.34 5.31 3.43
CA THR A 76 5.28 5.26 4.44
C THR A 76 5.37 6.43 5.41
N HIS A 77 6.57 6.75 5.89
CA HIS A 77 6.80 7.85 6.80
C HIS A 77 6.40 9.19 6.16
N PHE A 78 6.92 9.51 4.97
CA PHE A 78 6.57 10.75 4.27
C PHE A 78 5.07 10.83 3.95
N GLY A 79 4.51 9.75 3.40
CA GLY A 79 3.11 9.69 3.01
C GLY A 79 2.17 9.83 4.20
N MET A 80 2.47 9.22 5.34
CA MET A 80 1.66 9.37 6.56
C MET A 80 1.76 10.77 7.16
N TRP A 81 2.93 11.42 7.16
CA TRP A 81 3.05 12.81 7.60
C TRP A 81 2.24 13.74 6.69
N ALA A 82 2.28 13.50 5.37
CA ALA A 82 1.45 14.24 4.43
C ALA A 82 -0.05 14.03 4.69
N MET A 83 -0.50 12.78 4.83
CA MET A 83 -1.88 12.42 5.14
C MET A 83 -2.35 13.02 6.47
N MET A 84 -1.48 13.08 7.48
CA MET A 84 -1.82 13.63 8.79
C MET A 84 -1.80 15.16 8.86
N ALA A 85 -1.51 15.86 7.75
CA ALA A 85 -1.31 17.30 7.72
C ALA A 85 -0.23 17.78 8.71
N ALA A 86 0.81 16.96 8.90
CA ALA A 86 1.95 17.26 9.76
C ALA A 86 2.87 18.31 9.14
N PRO A 87 3.65 19.05 9.94
CA PRO A 87 4.80 19.79 9.44
C PRO A 87 5.79 18.87 8.68
N LEU A 88 6.14 19.23 7.44
CA LEU A 88 7.11 18.48 6.64
C LEU A 88 8.51 19.10 6.78
N ILE A 89 9.17 18.85 7.92
CA ILE A 89 10.50 19.39 8.24
C ILE A 89 11.55 18.30 8.00
N ALA A 90 12.38 18.44 6.96
CA ALA A 90 13.42 17.47 6.63
C ALA A 90 14.52 17.39 7.71
N GLY A 91 14.80 16.18 8.21
CA GLY A 91 15.85 15.92 9.20
C GLY A 91 17.15 15.35 8.63
N ASN A 92 17.23 15.09 7.31
CA ASN A 92 18.41 14.56 6.63
C ASN A 92 19.38 15.66 6.15
N ASP A 93 20.59 15.27 5.73
CA ASP A 93 21.53 16.21 5.08
C ASP A 93 21.08 16.52 3.65
N ILE A 94 20.35 17.62 3.46
CA ILE A 94 19.81 17.98 2.15
C ILE A 94 20.87 18.31 1.09
N ARG A 95 22.15 18.45 1.48
CA ARG A 95 23.26 18.67 0.54
C ARG A 95 23.74 17.36 -0.08
N ASN A 96 23.44 16.23 0.57
CA ASN A 96 23.87 14.91 0.18
C ASN A 96 22.74 13.89 0.44
N MET A 97 21.84 13.77 -0.53
CA MET A 97 20.73 12.81 -0.51
C MET A 97 20.77 11.94 -1.77
N SER A 98 20.31 10.70 -1.67
CA SER A 98 20.10 9.84 -2.85
C SER A 98 18.98 10.40 -3.74
N GLU A 99 18.92 9.93 -4.98
CA GLU A 99 17.79 10.27 -5.88
C GLU A 99 16.46 9.75 -5.33
N GLU A 100 16.47 8.57 -4.71
CA GLU A 100 15.31 7.98 -4.03
C GLU A 100 14.78 8.89 -2.92
N THR A 101 15.63 9.29 -1.97
CA THR A 101 15.28 10.22 -0.88
C THR A 101 14.74 11.53 -1.44
N ARG A 102 15.38 12.07 -2.49
CA ARG A 102 14.92 13.30 -3.15
C ARG A 102 13.51 13.12 -3.71
N ASN A 103 13.27 12.06 -4.47
CA ASN A 103 11.99 11.79 -5.10
C ASN A 103 10.86 11.63 -4.09
N ILE A 104 11.14 11.05 -2.92
CA ILE A 104 10.18 10.96 -1.82
C ILE A 104 9.88 12.36 -1.25
N LEU A 105 10.93 13.10 -0.85
CA LEU A 105 10.78 14.42 -0.21
C LEU A 105 10.20 15.50 -1.13
N THR A 106 10.30 15.32 -2.46
CA THR A 106 9.78 16.25 -3.46
C THR A 106 8.59 15.71 -4.26
N ASN A 107 7.90 14.68 -3.76
CA ASN A 107 6.66 14.21 -4.36
C ASN A 107 5.58 15.31 -4.23
N ASP A 108 5.31 16.00 -5.34
CA ASP A 108 4.40 17.14 -5.42
C ASP A 108 2.96 16.76 -5.07
N GLU A 109 2.49 15.60 -5.52
CA GLU A 109 1.13 15.13 -5.25
C GLU A 109 0.86 14.85 -3.77
N LEU A 110 1.81 14.26 -3.05
CA LEU A 110 1.70 14.06 -1.60
C LEU A 110 1.84 15.38 -0.83
N ILE A 111 2.69 16.29 -1.29
CA ILE A 111 2.78 17.64 -0.73
C ILE A 111 1.45 18.38 -0.92
N GLU A 112 0.76 18.23 -2.06
CA GLU A 112 -0.59 18.79 -2.25
C GLU A 112 -1.60 18.21 -1.25
N ILE A 113 -1.53 16.91 -0.94
CA ILE A 113 -2.37 16.32 0.11
C ILE A 113 -2.10 16.97 1.47
N ASN A 114 -0.83 17.18 1.81
CA ASN A 114 -0.43 17.86 3.05
C ASN A 114 -0.92 19.31 3.10
N GLN A 115 -0.79 20.04 1.99
CA GLN A 115 -1.10 21.46 1.86
C GLN A 115 -2.56 21.76 1.49
N ASP A 116 -3.42 20.73 1.43
CA ASP A 116 -4.84 20.92 1.13
C ASP A 116 -5.48 21.94 2.10
N PRO A 117 -6.20 22.96 1.58
CA PRO A 117 -6.64 24.10 2.39
C PRO A 117 -7.74 23.76 3.41
N ALA A 118 -8.35 22.57 3.35
CA ALA A 118 -9.23 22.14 4.43
C ALA A 118 -8.46 21.85 5.72
N GLY A 119 -7.16 21.55 5.62
CA GLY A 119 -6.30 21.32 6.78
C GLY A 119 -6.71 20.12 7.64
N ASN A 120 -7.53 19.21 7.11
CA ASN A 120 -7.95 18.02 7.86
C ASN A 120 -6.77 17.06 8.00
N GLN A 121 -6.49 16.58 9.21
CA GLN A 121 -5.67 15.40 9.44
C GLN A 121 -6.44 14.14 8.99
N ALA A 122 -5.76 13.17 8.34
CA ALA A 122 -6.36 11.88 8.02
C ALA A 122 -6.76 11.12 9.27
N ILE A 123 -7.90 10.41 9.19
CA ILE A 123 -8.38 9.50 10.25
C ILE A 123 -8.25 8.05 9.78
N ARG A 124 -8.02 7.14 10.72
CA ARG A 124 -8.04 5.70 10.44
C ARG A 124 -9.49 5.23 10.44
N ILE A 125 -9.97 4.75 9.28
CA ILE A 125 -11.35 4.29 9.13
C ILE A 125 -11.49 2.77 9.32
N GLN A 126 -10.39 2.03 9.14
CA GLN A 126 -10.35 0.58 9.35
C GLN A 126 -9.02 0.16 9.95
N ARG A 127 -9.07 -0.85 10.83
CA ARG A 127 -7.92 -1.60 11.31
C ARG A 127 -8.29 -3.07 11.33
N THR A 128 -7.50 -3.87 10.64
CA THR A 128 -7.74 -5.31 10.52
C THR A 128 -6.47 -6.03 10.94
N THR A 129 -6.61 -6.98 11.85
CA THR A 129 -5.58 -7.99 12.10
C THR A 129 -5.98 -9.23 11.30
N GLY A 130 -5.16 -9.64 10.33
CA GLY A 130 -5.41 -10.85 9.57
C GLY A 130 -5.30 -12.10 10.43
N GLN A 131 -5.71 -13.25 9.89
CA GLN A 131 -5.54 -14.54 10.57
C GLN A 131 -4.05 -14.91 10.77
N ASP A 132 -3.19 -14.31 9.94
CA ASP A 132 -1.74 -14.28 10.03
C ASP A 132 -1.21 -13.50 11.25
N GLY A 133 -2.07 -12.81 12.01
CA GLY A 133 -1.68 -11.94 13.13
C GLY A 133 -1.16 -10.57 12.69
N LEU A 134 -1.21 -10.26 11.39
CA LEU A 134 -0.60 -9.09 10.77
C LEU A 134 -1.59 -7.93 10.69
N SER A 135 -1.12 -6.71 11.04
CA SER A 135 -1.98 -5.53 11.15
C SER A 135 -1.96 -4.69 9.87
N ARG A 136 -3.15 -4.32 9.39
CA ARG A 136 -3.39 -3.47 8.22
C ARG A 136 -4.33 -2.35 8.61
N SER A 137 -4.23 -1.20 7.96
CA SER A 137 -5.19 -0.12 8.21
C SER A 137 -5.48 0.71 6.98
N VAL A 138 -6.71 1.24 6.93
CA VAL A 138 -7.15 2.17 5.91
C VAL A 138 -7.33 3.54 6.55
N TRP A 139 -6.80 4.56 5.90
CA TRP A 139 -6.83 5.95 6.32
C TRP A 139 -7.53 6.80 5.26
N ALA A 140 -8.30 7.79 5.71
CA ALA A 140 -8.99 8.71 4.82
C ALA A 140 -8.80 10.16 5.28
N LYS A 141 -8.47 11.05 4.33
CA LYS A 141 -8.42 12.51 4.51
C LYS A 141 -9.48 13.14 3.61
N LYS A 142 -10.39 13.92 4.18
CA LYS A 142 -11.33 14.73 3.39
C LYS A 142 -10.60 15.96 2.87
N LEU A 143 -10.59 16.13 1.55
CA LEU A 143 -9.97 17.27 0.87
C LEU A 143 -10.99 18.41 0.68
N ALA A 144 -10.50 19.63 0.50
CA ALA A 144 -11.34 20.83 0.39
C ALA A 144 -12.32 20.78 -0.79
N ASN A 145 -11.92 20.15 -1.89
CA ASN A 145 -12.72 20.03 -3.10
C ASN A 145 -13.75 18.88 -3.05
N GLY A 146 -13.81 18.12 -1.96
CA GLY A 146 -14.72 16.99 -1.79
C GLY A 146 -14.11 15.62 -2.10
N ASP A 147 -12.89 15.55 -2.65
CA ASP A 147 -12.17 14.29 -2.86
C ASP A 147 -11.77 13.62 -1.53
N ARG A 148 -11.27 12.39 -1.63
CA ARG A 148 -10.61 11.69 -0.52
C ARG A 148 -9.18 11.36 -0.87
N ALA A 149 -8.25 11.69 0.02
CA ALA A 149 -6.96 10.99 0.04
C ALA A 149 -7.16 9.70 0.83
N VAL A 150 -6.70 8.57 0.28
CA VAL A 150 -6.90 7.23 0.84
C VAL A 150 -5.55 6.57 1.01
N GLY A 151 -5.18 6.23 2.25
CA GLY A 151 -3.94 5.53 2.59
C GLY A 151 -4.22 4.07 2.94
N LEU A 152 -3.56 3.14 2.26
CA LEU A 152 -3.60 1.71 2.54
C LEU A 152 -2.27 1.31 3.19
N LEU A 153 -2.26 1.25 4.52
CA LEU A 153 -1.06 1.05 5.32
C LEU A 153 -0.89 -0.42 5.71
N ASN A 154 0.19 -1.03 5.24
CA ASN A 154 0.63 -2.36 5.65
C ASN A 154 1.63 -2.23 6.79
N ARG A 155 1.29 -2.78 7.96
CA ARG A 155 2.18 -2.74 9.14
C ARG A 155 2.97 -4.01 9.36
N SER A 156 2.83 -4.96 8.44
CA SER A 156 3.39 -6.28 8.57
C SER A 156 4.69 -6.43 7.81
N ASP A 157 5.42 -7.49 8.17
CA ASP A 157 6.64 -7.92 7.48
C ASP A 157 6.35 -8.69 6.17
N ARG A 158 5.08 -8.78 5.76
CA ARG A 158 4.66 -9.48 4.54
C ARG A 158 3.96 -8.55 3.58
N ARG A 159 4.08 -8.83 2.29
CA ARG A 159 3.27 -8.17 1.27
C ARG A 159 1.79 -8.50 1.53
N THR A 160 0.89 -7.53 1.34
CA THR A 160 -0.52 -7.75 1.64
C THR A 160 -1.43 -6.92 0.77
N THR A 161 -2.48 -7.55 0.23
CA THR A 161 -3.59 -6.83 -0.41
C THR A 161 -4.46 -6.15 0.65
N ILE A 162 -4.61 -4.83 0.52
CA ILE A 162 -5.49 -4.00 1.35
C ILE A 162 -6.53 -3.38 0.44
N THR A 163 -7.80 -3.42 0.87
CA THR A 163 -8.93 -2.91 0.08
C THR A 163 -9.87 -2.12 0.97
N THR A 164 -10.54 -1.14 0.37
CA THR A 164 -11.66 -0.38 0.92
C THR A 164 -12.63 -0.03 -0.21
N SER A 165 -13.68 0.73 0.08
CA SER A 165 -14.61 1.25 -0.92
C SER A 165 -14.75 2.77 -0.84
N ALA A 166 -15.19 3.38 -1.94
CA ALA A 166 -15.52 4.80 -2.03
C ALA A 166 -16.50 5.24 -0.92
N GLN A 167 -17.48 4.39 -0.61
CA GLN A 167 -18.47 4.64 0.43
C GLN A 167 -17.85 4.64 1.83
N GLU A 168 -16.96 3.68 2.14
CA GLU A 168 -16.27 3.60 3.43
C GLU A 168 -15.34 4.80 3.68
N VAL A 169 -14.71 5.34 2.62
CA VAL A 169 -13.93 6.58 2.71
C VAL A 169 -14.81 7.84 2.69
N GLY A 170 -16.14 7.67 2.61
CA GLY A 170 -17.14 8.73 2.75
C GLY A 170 -17.39 9.54 1.48
N LEU A 171 -17.17 8.97 0.30
CA LEU A 171 -17.64 9.53 -0.97
C LEU A 171 -19.10 9.12 -1.22
N ASP A 172 -19.86 9.99 -1.88
CA ASP A 172 -21.22 9.69 -2.32
C ASP A 172 -21.23 8.59 -3.40
N GLU A 173 -22.36 7.91 -3.55
CA GLU A 173 -22.56 6.91 -4.59
C GLU A 173 -22.41 7.53 -5.99
N ALA A 174 -21.61 6.88 -6.83
CA ALA A 174 -21.38 7.26 -8.21
C ALA A 174 -21.30 6.01 -9.09
N SER A 175 -21.59 6.16 -10.39
CA SER A 175 -21.46 5.07 -11.35
C SER A 175 -20.01 4.64 -11.62
N CYS A 176 -19.05 5.52 -11.32
CA CYS A 176 -17.62 5.25 -11.41
C CYS A 176 -16.83 6.28 -10.59
N TYR A 177 -15.61 5.91 -10.19
CA TYR A 177 -14.67 6.76 -9.48
C TYR A 177 -13.32 6.77 -10.19
N ALA A 178 -12.63 7.90 -10.09
CA ALA A 178 -11.23 8.04 -10.44
C ALA A 178 -10.39 7.77 -9.21
N ALA A 179 -9.31 7.00 -9.34
CA ALA A 179 -8.32 6.80 -8.28
C ALA A 179 -6.92 7.04 -8.84
N ARG A 180 -6.28 8.15 -8.44
CA ARG A 180 -4.91 8.49 -8.84
C ARG A 180 -3.94 7.96 -7.79
N ASN A 181 -3.03 7.08 -8.17
CA ASN A 181 -1.95 6.62 -7.28
C ASN A 181 -0.88 7.72 -7.18
N LEU A 182 -0.64 8.21 -5.97
CA LEU A 182 0.21 9.40 -5.74
C LEU A 182 1.72 9.07 -5.73
N TRP A 183 2.10 7.79 -5.80
CA TRP A 183 3.51 7.39 -5.90
C TRP A 183 4.01 7.28 -7.34
N ASN A 184 3.12 6.91 -8.27
CA ASN A 184 3.51 6.67 -9.67
C ASN A 184 2.68 7.47 -10.68
N GLY A 185 1.75 8.31 -10.22
CA GLY A 185 0.91 9.16 -11.04
C GLY A 185 -0.09 8.42 -11.94
N THR A 186 -0.30 7.12 -11.73
CA THR A 186 -1.23 6.33 -12.55
C THR A 186 -2.67 6.67 -12.19
N ASN A 187 -3.46 7.01 -13.21
CA ASN A 187 -4.90 7.23 -13.06
C ASN A 187 -5.66 5.93 -13.33
N TRP A 188 -6.42 5.51 -12.33
CA TRP A 188 -7.28 4.33 -12.38
C TRP A 188 -8.74 4.71 -12.42
N GLN A 189 -9.56 3.82 -12.98
CA GLN A 189 -10.99 3.83 -12.81
C GLN A 189 -11.47 2.61 -12.02
N THR A 190 -12.44 2.84 -11.15
CA THR A 190 -13.05 1.80 -10.31
C THR A 190 -14.57 1.94 -10.26
N ALA A 191 -15.27 0.82 -10.10
CA ALA A 191 -16.69 0.78 -9.79
C ALA A 191 -16.98 1.26 -8.35
N GLY A 192 -15.97 1.30 -7.48
CA GLY A 192 -16.11 1.74 -6.10
C GLY A 192 -15.05 1.17 -5.17
N LEU A 193 -14.50 0.00 -5.49
CA LEU A 193 -13.42 -0.61 -4.70
C LEU A 193 -12.07 0.06 -4.96
N ILE A 194 -11.35 0.36 -3.89
CA ILE A 194 -10.01 0.94 -3.92
C ILE A 194 -9.11 -0.07 -3.24
N GLY A 195 -8.02 -0.46 -3.91
CA GLY A 195 -7.13 -1.46 -3.37
C GLY A 195 -5.76 -1.42 -4.01
N ALA A 196 -4.81 -2.01 -3.29
CA ALA A 196 -3.48 -2.28 -3.79
C ALA A 196 -2.89 -3.46 -3.01
N THR A 197 -1.95 -4.15 -3.64
CA THR A 197 -1.01 -4.98 -2.90
C THR A 197 0.14 -4.11 -2.43
N VAL A 198 0.34 -4.09 -1.12
CA VAL A 198 1.23 -3.16 -0.44
C VAL A 198 2.42 -3.97 0.12
N PRO A 199 3.68 -3.57 -0.15
CA PRO A 199 4.85 -4.29 0.35
C PRO A 199 4.91 -4.24 1.89
N PRO A 200 5.77 -5.07 2.52
CA PRO A 200 6.07 -4.95 3.94
C PRO A 200 6.35 -3.50 4.33
N HIS A 201 5.75 -3.05 5.43
CA HIS A 201 5.88 -1.68 5.95
C HIS A 201 5.53 -0.55 4.96
N GLY A 202 4.82 -0.87 3.88
CA GLY A 202 4.48 0.06 2.81
C GLY A 202 3.17 0.81 3.03
N LEU A 203 3.01 1.86 2.23
CA LEU A 203 1.80 2.67 2.16
C LEU A 203 1.46 2.92 0.68
N ALA A 204 0.30 2.46 0.21
CA ALA A 204 -0.27 2.97 -1.03
C ALA A 204 -1.13 4.20 -0.72
N VAL A 205 -0.98 5.28 -1.50
CA VAL A 205 -1.80 6.50 -1.34
C VAL A 205 -2.52 6.80 -2.66
N PHE A 206 -3.83 7.02 -2.57
CA PHE A 206 -4.68 7.39 -3.68
C PHE A 206 -5.38 8.71 -3.43
N ARG A 207 -5.55 9.54 -4.45
CA ARG A 207 -6.60 10.57 -4.48
C ARG A 207 -7.80 10.02 -5.23
N VAL A 208 -8.96 10.04 -4.60
CA VAL A 208 -10.19 9.42 -5.12
C VAL A 208 -11.30 10.46 -5.24
N SER A 209 -11.98 10.46 -6.40
CA SER A 209 -13.10 11.35 -6.70
C SER A 209 -14.20 10.61 -7.47
N GLY A 210 -15.45 11.06 -7.33
CA GLY A 210 -16.57 10.53 -8.11
C GLY A 210 -16.62 11.11 -9.53
N GLY A 211 -16.95 10.30 -10.53
CA GLY A 211 -17.48 10.78 -11.80
C GLY A 211 -16.51 11.37 -12.85
N ASN A 212 -15.22 11.03 -12.85
CA ASN A 212 -14.31 11.40 -13.95
C ASN A 212 -13.26 10.31 -14.26
N SER A 213 -13.67 9.27 -14.98
CA SER A 213 -12.84 8.09 -15.27
C SER A 213 -12.46 7.92 -16.74
N ASP A 214 -12.81 8.88 -17.60
CA ASP A 214 -12.57 8.78 -19.04
C ASP A 214 -11.07 8.63 -19.33
N ASN A 215 -10.72 7.59 -20.11
CA ASN A 215 -9.34 7.20 -20.43
C ASN A 215 -8.47 6.74 -19.26
N ASN A 216 -9.01 6.63 -18.04
CA ASN A 216 -8.28 6.02 -16.93
C ASN A 216 -8.17 4.51 -17.11
N LYS A 217 -7.10 3.94 -16.57
CA LYS A 217 -6.82 2.51 -16.67
C LYS A 217 -7.78 1.72 -15.78
N PRO A 218 -8.26 0.53 -16.19
CA PRO A 218 -9.10 -0.28 -15.32
C PRO A 218 -8.31 -0.76 -14.10
N LEU A 219 -8.81 -0.44 -12.90
CA LEU A 219 -8.22 -0.93 -11.66
C LEU A 219 -8.47 -2.44 -11.55
N ALA A 220 -7.41 -3.19 -11.25
CA ALA A 220 -7.49 -4.61 -10.96
C ALA A 220 -6.49 -4.96 -9.84
N ILE A 221 -6.73 -6.10 -9.21
CA ILE A 221 -5.85 -6.68 -8.20
C ILE A 221 -5.44 -8.07 -8.64
N LEU A 222 -4.18 -8.41 -8.39
CA LEU A 222 -3.66 -9.75 -8.53
C LEU A 222 -3.35 -10.26 -7.12
N SER A 223 -3.77 -11.47 -6.80
CA SER A 223 -3.58 -12.07 -5.47
C SER A 223 -3.27 -13.56 -5.57
N LEU A 224 -2.48 -14.04 -4.62
CA LEU A 224 -2.12 -15.44 -4.44
C LEU A 224 -2.83 -16.00 -3.20
N SER A 225 -3.01 -17.33 -3.13
CA SER A 225 -3.63 -17.99 -1.98
C SER A 225 -2.75 -18.00 -0.72
N ALA A 226 -1.43 -17.93 -0.90
CA ALA A 226 -0.45 -17.79 0.17
C ALA A 226 0.69 -16.89 -0.29
N ASP A 227 1.26 -16.16 0.67
CA ASP A 227 2.44 -15.30 0.44
C ASP A 227 3.75 -16.09 0.59
N GLU A 228 3.71 -17.20 1.34
CA GLU A 228 4.87 -18.00 1.70
C GLU A 228 4.47 -19.47 1.85
N GLU A 229 5.27 -20.39 1.32
CA GLU A 229 5.11 -21.83 1.46
C GLU A 229 6.46 -22.52 1.67
N THR A 230 6.47 -23.63 2.40
CA THR A 230 7.66 -24.49 2.54
C THR A 230 7.46 -25.79 1.76
N VAL A 231 8.44 -26.15 0.92
CA VAL A 231 8.39 -27.38 0.12
C VAL A 231 9.76 -28.06 0.05
N ALA A 232 9.76 -29.38 -0.07
CA ALA A 232 10.99 -30.13 -0.27
C ALA A 232 11.46 -30.08 -1.73
N PRO A 233 12.78 -30.22 -2.00
CA PRO A 233 13.28 -30.32 -3.37
C PRO A 233 12.57 -31.42 -4.18
N GLY A 234 12.08 -31.08 -5.36
CA GLY A 234 11.36 -32.00 -6.24
C GLY A 234 9.89 -32.28 -5.88
N GLU A 235 9.39 -31.81 -4.74
CA GLU A 235 7.96 -31.90 -4.37
C GLU A 235 7.18 -30.72 -4.98
N SER A 236 5.88 -30.90 -5.22
CA SER A 236 5.06 -29.84 -5.84
C SER A 236 4.22 -29.13 -4.80
N LEU A 237 4.03 -27.82 -4.96
CA LEU A 237 3.04 -27.03 -4.23
C LEU A 237 2.03 -26.44 -5.21
N SER A 238 0.86 -26.04 -4.71
CA SER A 238 -0.18 -25.39 -5.51
C SER A 238 -0.54 -24.03 -4.93
N GLN A 239 -0.73 -23.05 -5.80
CA GLN A 239 -1.21 -21.71 -5.48
C GLN A 239 -2.42 -21.38 -6.35
N THR A 240 -3.44 -20.78 -5.75
CA THR A 240 -4.52 -20.16 -6.51
C THR A 240 -4.10 -18.73 -6.87
N VAL A 241 -3.95 -18.45 -8.16
CA VAL A 241 -3.76 -17.09 -8.68
C VAL A 241 -5.11 -16.52 -9.07
N ARG A 242 -5.41 -15.33 -8.56
CA ARG A 242 -6.64 -14.61 -8.87
C ARG A 242 -6.34 -13.20 -9.35
N PHE A 243 -6.80 -12.90 -10.55
CA PHE A 243 -6.97 -11.53 -11.03
C PHE A 243 -8.43 -11.11 -10.77
N THR A 244 -8.61 -9.96 -10.15
CA THR A 244 -9.93 -9.42 -9.81
C THR A 244 -10.09 -8.05 -10.43
N ASN A 245 -11.12 -7.89 -11.27
CA ASN A 245 -11.45 -6.60 -11.87
C ASN A 245 -12.23 -5.74 -10.88
N TYR A 246 -11.69 -4.57 -10.52
CA TYR A 246 -12.36 -3.55 -9.70
C TYR A 246 -12.91 -2.38 -10.54
N SER A 247 -12.65 -2.37 -11.84
CA SER A 247 -13.12 -1.31 -12.74
C SER A 247 -14.62 -1.38 -13.01
N SER A 248 -15.20 -0.26 -13.43
CA SER A 248 -16.61 -0.16 -13.84
C SER A 248 -16.89 -0.73 -15.25
N ILE A 249 -15.87 -1.30 -15.91
CA ILE A 249 -15.95 -1.86 -17.25
C ILE A 249 -15.49 -3.32 -17.26
N ALA A 250 -15.94 -4.08 -18.26
CA ALA A 250 -15.40 -5.42 -18.47
C ALA A 250 -13.95 -5.37 -18.98
N VAL A 251 -13.14 -6.36 -18.60
CA VAL A 251 -11.74 -6.51 -19.03
C VAL A 251 -11.61 -7.79 -19.86
N ASN A 252 -10.96 -7.66 -21.02
CA ASN A 252 -10.71 -8.75 -21.95
C ASN A 252 -9.21 -9.01 -22.10
N ASN A 253 -8.86 -10.17 -22.65
CA ASN A 253 -7.50 -10.60 -22.94
C ASN A 253 -6.57 -10.53 -21.71
N VAL A 254 -7.06 -10.93 -20.54
CA VAL A 254 -6.20 -11.06 -19.35
C VAL A 254 -5.30 -12.27 -19.55
N ARG A 255 -3.99 -12.06 -19.46
CA ARG A 255 -2.99 -13.11 -19.57
C ARG A 255 -2.17 -13.21 -18.29
N ILE A 256 -2.12 -14.40 -17.70
CA ILE A 256 -1.29 -14.70 -16.54
C ILE A 256 0.02 -15.31 -17.02
N VAL A 257 1.13 -14.70 -16.61
CA VAL A 257 2.50 -15.11 -16.90
C VAL A 257 3.17 -15.50 -15.59
N PHE A 258 3.76 -16.69 -15.55
CA PHE A 258 4.49 -17.19 -14.38
C PHE A 258 5.98 -16.99 -14.59
N ASN A 259 6.62 -16.27 -13.68
CA ASN A 259 8.06 -15.96 -13.70
C ASN A 259 8.76 -16.83 -12.66
N LEU A 260 9.60 -17.75 -13.12
CA LEU A 260 10.22 -18.77 -12.29
C LEU A 260 11.74 -18.71 -12.38
N PRO A 261 12.46 -19.10 -11.31
CA PRO A 261 13.89 -19.37 -11.41
C PRO A 261 14.18 -20.46 -12.45
N ASP A 262 15.40 -20.47 -12.97
CA ASP A 262 15.85 -21.47 -13.95
C ASP A 262 15.61 -22.91 -13.44
N GLU A 263 15.24 -23.81 -14.36
CA GLU A 263 14.97 -25.24 -14.12
C GLU A 263 13.72 -25.59 -13.30
N TRP A 264 13.06 -24.62 -12.67
CA TRP A 264 11.77 -24.84 -12.02
C TRP A 264 10.71 -25.20 -13.05
N LYS A 265 9.77 -26.06 -12.67
CA LYS A 265 8.67 -26.50 -13.53
C LYS A 265 7.35 -25.98 -13.00
N SER A 266 6.46 -25.55 -13.90
CA SER A 266 5.09 -25.22 -13.54
C SER A 266 4.07 -25.70 -14.54
N GLU A 267 2.87 -25.93 -14.01
CA GLU A 267 1.65 -26.22 -14.76
C GLU A 267 0.53 -25.34 -14.22
N SER A 268 -0.39 -24.92 -15.08
CA SER A 268 -1.54 -24.11 -14.68
C SER A 268 -2.80 -24.57 -15.39
N THR A 269 -3.94 -24.36 -14.73
CA THR A 269 -5.24 -24.71 -15.31
C THR A 269 -5.66 -23.81 -16.46
N SER A 270 -5.28 -22.53 -16.43
CA SER A 270 -5.48 -21.57 -17.53
C SER A 270 -4.51 -20.40 -17.41
N THR A 271 -4.15 -19.79 -18.53
CA THR A 271 -3.30 -18.59 -18.57
C THR A 271 -3.95 -17.43 -19.31
N THR A 272 -5.12 -17.61 -19.91
CA THR A 272 -5.80 -16.57 -20.69
C THR A 272 -7.28 -16.54 -20.34
N PHE A 273 -7.80 -15.35 -20.12
CA PHE A 273 -9.19 -15.12 -19.73
C PHE A 273 -9.79 -13.94 -20.49
N ASN A 274 -11.08 -14.06 -20.82
CA ASN A 274 -11.87 -13.05 -21.51
C ASN A 274 -13.18 -12.82 -20.78
N ASP A 275 -13.86 -11.72 -21.13
CA ASP A 275 -15.18 -11.36 -20.61
C ASP A 275 -15.22 -11.25 -19.07
N ILE A 276 -14.14 -10.76 -18.46
CA ILE A 276 -14.11 -10.50 -17.02
C ILE A 276 -15.03 -9.32 -16.73
N ALA A 277 -16.15 -9.58 -16.06
CA ALA A 277 -17.18 -8.59 -15.81
C ALA A 277 -16.65 -7.39 -15.02
N ALA A 278 -17.38 -6.27 -15.09
CA ALA A 278 -17.12 -5.10 -14.25
C ALA A 278 -17.16 -5.49 -12.76
N GLY A 279 -16.31 -4.84 -11.97
CA GLY A 279 -16.18 -5.07 -10.55
C GLY A 279 -17.38 -4.56 -9.74
N PRO A 280 -17.60 -5.11 -8.53
CA PRO A 280 -18.62 -4.62 -7.61
C PRO A 280 -18.22 -3.25 -7.04
N ALA A 281 -19.23 -2.47 -6.67
CA ALA A 281 -19.03 -1.19 -6.00
C ALA A 281 -18.80 -1.32 -4.47
N VAL A 282 -19.10 -2.50 -3.90
CA VAL A 282 -19.16 -2.73 -2.44
C VAL A 282 -18.19 -3.85 -2.02
N LEU A 283 -17.52 -3.66 -0.89
CA LEU A 283 -16.55 -4.61 -0.34
C LEU A 283 -17.24 -5.92 0.07
N GLY A 284 -16.63 -7.06 -0.27
CA GLY A 284 -17.16 -8.38 0.07
C GLY A 284 -18.29 -8.88 -0.84
N ALA A 285 -18.81 -8.05 -1.75
CA ALA A 285 -19.49 -8.57 -2.92
C ALA A 285 -18.41 -9.20 -3.81
N SER A 286 -18.43 -10.52 -3.98
CA SER A 286 -17.62 -11.20 -5.00
C SER A 286 -18.60 -11.90 -5.92
N ASP A 287 -18.58 -11.54 -7.20
CA ASP A 287 -19.20 -12.35 -8.23
C ASP A 287 -18.10 -13.24 -8.82
N SER A 288 -18.38 -14.50 -9.13
CA SER A 288 -17.41 -15.31 -9.86
C SER A 288 -17.12 -14.74 -11.26
N GLN A 289 -17.95 -13.82 -11.75
CA GLN A 289 -17.87 -13.25 -13.09
C GLN A 289 -16.84 -12.12 -13.25
N ASN A 290 -16.38 -11.46 -12.17
CA ASN A 290 -15.35 -10.41 -12.25
C ASN A 290 -13.94 -10.90 -11.86
N ASP A 291 -13.80 -12.22 -11.65
CA ASP A 291 -12.54 -12.88 -11.30
C ASP A 291 -12.05 -13.75 -12.47
N ALA A 292 -10.74 -13.69 -12.75
CA ALA A 292 -10.02 -14.73 -13.46
C ALA A 292 -9.20 -15.54 -12.46
N LYS A 293 -9.39 -16.86 -12.42
CA LYS A 293 -8.72 -17.76 -11.48
C LYS A 293 -8.00 -18.87 -12.21
N THR A 294 -6.77 -19.15 -11.81
CA THR A 294 -6.06 -20.36 -12.19
C THR A 294 -5.41 -20.99 -10.99
N GLU A 295 -5.49 -22.31 -10.90
CA GLU A 295 -4.57 -23.07 -10.05
C GLU A 295 -3.22 -23.15 -10.75
N TRP A 296 -2.18 -22.89 -9.98
CA TRP A 296 -0.79 -22.92 -10.40
C TRP A 296 -0.04 -23.94 -9.57
N MET A 297 0.35 -25.03 -10.21
CA MET A 297 1.25 -26.01 -9.61
C MET A 297 2.68 -25.63 -9.98
N VAL A 298 3.56 -25.59 -9.00
CA VAL A 298 4.99 -25.35 -9.21
C VAL A 298 5.82 -26.40 -8.47
N ARG A 299 6.96 -26.77 -9.07
CA ARG A 299 7.89 -27.75 -8.53
C ARG A 299 9.35 -27.28 -8.70
N PRO A 300 10.11 -27.12 -7.61
CA PRO A 300 11.55 -26.90 -7.66
C PRO A 300 12.31 -28.12 -8.20
N PRO A 301 13.53 -27.94 -8.73
CA PRO A 301 14.44 -29.04 -9.05
C PRO A 301 14.69 -29.96 -7.84
N ARG A 302 15.06 -31.22 -8.10
CA ARG A 302 15.35 -32.20 -7.03
C ARG A 302 16.63 -31.87 -6.24
N ASP A 303 17.48 -31.06 -6.83
CA ASP A 303 18.76 -30.57 -6.31
C ASP A 303 18.68 -29.08 -5.93
N ALA A 304 17.47 -28.51 -5.82
CA ALA A 304 17.27 -27.15 -5.33
C ALA A 304 17.95 -26.98 -3.96
N MET A 305 18.78 -25.94 -3.84
CA MET A 305 19.47 -25.62 -2.59
C MET A 305 18.47 -25.15 -1.53
N PRO A 306 18.65 -25.51 -0.24
CA PRO A 306 17.83 -24.97 0.83
C PRO A 306 18.09 -23.49 1.01
N GLN A 307 17.10 -22.69 0.64
CA GLN A 307 17.04 -21.24 0.79
C GLN A 307 15.65 -20.77 0.40
N GLU A 308 15.41 -19.47 0.54
CA GLU A 308 14.21 -18.82 0.03
C GLU A 308 14.35 -18.55 -1.49
N TYR A 309 13.28 -18.79 -2.23
CA TYR A 309 13.17 -18.43 -3.64
C TYR A 309 11.95 -17.55 -3.82
N GLU A 310 12.10 -16.44 -4.53
CA GLU A 310 10.98 -15.59 -4.91
C GLU A 310 10.48 -15.98 -6.30
N LEU A 311 9.20 -16.28 -6.40
CA LEU A 311 8.54 -16.62 -7.65
C LEU A 311 7.54 -15.54 -8.00
N GLY A 312 7.52 -15.12 -9.27
CA GLY A 312 6.70 -14.02 -9.74
C GLY A 312 5.49 -14.48 -10.55
N VAL A 313 4.44 -13.66 -10.53
CA VAL A 313 3.25 -13.78 -11.35
C VAL A 313 2.90 -12.41 -11.90
N THR A 314 2.69 -12.32 -13.21
CA THR A 314 2.31 -11.09 -13.90
C THR A 314 0.95 -11.29 -14.56
N ALA A 315 0.01 -10.39 -14.31
CA ALA A 315 -1.21 -10.27 -15.09
C ALA A 315 -1.07 -9.16 -16.12
N GLU A 316 -1.04 -9.51 -17.40
CA GLU A 316 -1.09 -8.58 -18.53
C GLU A 316 -2.56 -8.37 -18.94
N TYR A 317 -3.01 -7.13 -19.09
CA TYR A 317 -4.40 -6.83 -19.44
C TYR A 317 -4.56 -5.45 -20.10
N ALA A 318 -5.76 -5.16 -20.62
CA ALA A 318 -6.17 -3.84 -21.12
C ALA A 318 -5.12 -3.15 -22.02
N ASP A 319 -4.58 -3.89 -22.99
CA ASP A 319 -3.60 -3.45 -23.99
C ASP A 319 -2.41 -2.66 -23.39
N ARG A 320 -1.51 -3.40 -22.70
CA ARG A 320 -0.20 -2.98 -22.13
C ARG A 320 -0.19 -2.59 -20.64
N MET A 321 -1.20 -2.99 -19.87
CA MET A 321 -1.10 -2.95 -18.41
C MET A 321 -0.50 -4.26 -17.90
N SER A 322 0.34 -4.15 -16.88
CA SER A 322 0.81 -5.29 -16.10
C SER A 322 0.64 -4.99 -14.60
N ILE A 323 0.22 -6.01 -13.85
CA ILE A 323 0.30 -6.04 -12.39
C ILE A 323 1.15 -7.26 -12.04
N GLU A 324 2.10 -7.07 -11.14
CA GLU A 324 3.03 -8.12 -10.72
C GLU A 324 2.87 -8.41 -9.24
N GLU A 325 2.86 -9.69 -8.92
CA GLU A 325 2.93 -10.19 -7.55
C GLU A 325 4.03 -11.23 -7.44
N SER A 326 4.47 -11.45 -6.22
CA SER A 326 5.42 -12.50 -5.89
C SER A 326 4.96 -13.28 -4.67
N PHE A 327 5.45 -14.52 -4.58
CA PHE A 327 5.33 -15.35 -3.38
C PHE A 327 6.66 -16.02 -3.10
N THR A 328 6.94 -16.22 -1.81
CA THR A 328 8.18 -16.84 -1.35
C THR A 328 8.00 -18.34 -1.20
N VAL A 329 8.98 -19.11 -1.68
CA VAL A 329 9.06 -20.55 -1.47
C VAL A 329 10.32 -20.88 -0.70
N ASN A 330 10.14 -21.42 0.51
CA ASN A 330 11.23 -21.92 1.33
C ASN A 330 11.52 -23.37 0.95
N ILE A 331 12.73 -23.63 0.47
CA ILE A 331 13.17 -24.99 0.20
C ILE A 331 13.82 -25.56 1.46
N GLU A 332 13.23 -26.62 2.00
CA GLU A 332 13.77 -27.33 3.17
C GLU A 332 13.85 -28.84 2.89
N TYR A 333 14.97 -29.47 3.28
CA TYR A 333 15.06 -30.93 3.22
C TYR A 333 14.14 -31.54 4.28
N GLN A 334 13.37 -32.57 3.89
CA GLN A 334 12.63 -33.35 4.87
C GLN A 334 13.62 -34.01 5.84
N SER A 335 13.42 -33.77 7.13
CA SER A 335 14.13 -34.42 8.22
C SER A 335 13.79 -35.91 8.33
#